data_AF-A0A353N4N5-F1
#
_entry.id   AF-A0A353N4N5-F1
#
_cell.length_a   1.000
_cell.length_b   1.000
_cell.length_c   1.000
_cell.angle_alpha   90.00
_cell.angle_beta   90.00
_cell.angle_gamma   90.00
#
_symmetry.space_group_name_H-M   'P 1'
#
loop_
_entity.id
_entity.type
_entity.pdbx_description
1 polymer ?
#
loop_
_entity_poly.entity_id
_entity_poly.type
_entity_poly.pdbx_seq_one_letter_code
_entity_poly.pdbx_strand_id
1 'polypeptide(L)' 'QAKDLVKVFLPLKGFSYPNREGLELWDPEGNKVFLNTFKEYIASSIPVEEVNAHINDRQFIDRVVASFLKMVS' A
#
# COMPACT_ATOMS: atom_id res chain seq x y z
N GLN A 1 -8.18 18.08 -5.86
CA GLN A 1 -9.08 17.01 -5.37
C GLN A 1 -9.03 15.84 -6.34
N ALA A 2 -8.90 14.62 -5.83
CA ALA A 2 -9.06 13.40 -6.61
C ALA A 2 -10.56 13.18 -6.89
N LYS A 3 -10.94 13.02 -8.16
CA LYS A 3 -12.32 12.75 -8.59
C LYS A 3 -12.58 11.24 -8.48
N ASP A 4 -13.52 10.82 -7.63
CA ASP A 4 -14.29 9.55 -7.51
C ASP A 4 -13.70 8.18 -7.95
N LEU A 5 -12.44 8.10 -8.35
CA LEU A 5 -11.81 6.94 -8.99
C LEU A 5 -10.42 6.66 -8.42
N VAL A 6 -10.22 6.96 -7.14
CA VAL A 6 -8.94 6.74 -6.44
C VAL A 6 -9.14 5.77 -5.29
N LYS A 7 -8.28 4.75 -5.24
CA LYS A 7 -8.14 3.82 -4.12
C LYS A 7 -6.65 3.59 -3.87
N VAL A 8 -6.27 3.50 -2.59
CA VAL A 8 -4.87 3.28 -2.18
C VAL A 8 -4.70 1.89 -1.59
N PHE A 9 -3.57 1.25 -1.91
CA PHE A 9 -3.15 -0.02 -1.33
C PHE A 9 -1.83 0.17 -0.59
N LEU A 10 -1.77 -0.26 0.67
CA LEU A 10 -0.59 -0.15 1.52
C LEU A 10 0.03 -1.53 1.76
N PRO A 11 1.26 -1.81 1.29
CA PRO A 11 1.95 -3.07 1.56
C PRO A 11 2.49 -3.10 2.98
N LEU A 12 2.09 -4.08 3.78
CA LEU A 12 2.51 -4.19 5.19
C LEU A 12 3.91 -4.77 5.38
N LYS A 13 4.51 -5.37 4.35
CA LYS A 13 5.83 -6.02 4.45
C LYS A 13 6.93 -5.33 3.65
N GLY A 14 6.73 -4.07 3.26
CA GLY A 14 7.76 -3.27 2.60
C GLY A 14 7.33 -2.55 1.33
N PHE A 15 7.99 -1.42 1.07
CA PHE A 15 7.63 -0.45 0.03
C PHE A 15 8.57 -0.44 -1.19
N SER A 16 9.70 -1.14 -1.12
CA SER A 16 10.69 -1.21 -2.21
C SER A 16 11.51 -2.49 -2.07
N TYR A 17 12.19 -2.92 -3.15
CA TYR A 17 13.02 -4.13 -3.13
C TYR A 17 13.91 -4.27 -1.86
N PRO A 18 14.73 -3.27 -1.47
CA PRO A 18 15.58 -3.37 -0.27
C PRO A 18 14.85 -3.09 1.06
N ASN A 19 13.61 -2.59 1.04
CA ASN A 19 12.82 -2.36 2.24
C ASN A 19 12.00 -3.62 2.55
N ARG A 20 12.68 -4.71 2.90
CA ARG A 20 12.12 -6.02 3.23
C ARG A 20 12.92 -6.62 4.36
N GLU A 21 12.25 -7.33 5.27
CA GLU A 21 12.90 -8.03 6.38
C GLU A 21 14.18 -8.77 5.92
N GLY A 22 15.30 -8.45 6.57
CA GLY A 22 16.62 -8.99 6.25
C GLY A 22 17.45 -8.21 5.22
N LEU A 23 16.94 -7.11 4.65
CA LEU A 23 17.68 -6.26 3.70
C LEU A 23 18.00 -4.87 4.29
N GLU A 24 18.94 -4.18 3.65
CA GLU A 24 19.59 -2.96 4.14
C GLU A 24 18.62 -1.82 4.51
N LEU A 25 17.51 -1.68 3.80
CA LEU A 25 16.54 -0.61 4.03
C LEU A 25 15.31 -1.08 4.83
N TRP A 26 15.37 -2.23 5.50
CA TRP A 26 14.30 -2.65 6.40
C TRP A 26 14.30 -1.81 7.68
N ASP A 27 13.27 -0.97 7.79
CA ASP A 27 13.00 -0.18 8.98
C ASP A 27 11.56 -0.47 9.46
N PRO A 28 11.35 -1.46 10.36
CA PRO A 28 10.02 -1.83 10.80
C PRO A 28 9.28 -0.70 11.53
N GLU A 29 10.01 0.15 12.26
CA GLU A 29 9.43 1.28 12.99
C GLU A 29 9.06 2.41 12.04
N GLY A 30 9.97 2.83 11.15
CA GLY A 30 9.70 3.83 10.12
C GLY A 30 8.57 3.39 9.18
N ASN A 31 8.52 2.10 8.82
CA ASN A 31 7.43 1.55 8.03
C ASN A 31 6.08 1.69 8.74
N LYS A 32 6.02 1.38 10.04
CA LYS A 32 4.80 1.51 10.86
C LYS A 32 4.38 2.97 11.03
N VAL A 33 5.33 3.87 11.25
CA VAL A 33 5.07 5.32 11.34
C VAL A 33 4.46 5.81 10.02
N PHE A 34 5.06 5.46 8.88
CA PHE A 34 4.52 5.83 7.57
C PHE A 34 3.07 5.34 7.37
N LEU A 35 2.78 4.06 7.65
CA LEU A 35 1.43 3.50 7.50
C LEU A 35 0.40 4.23 8.36
N ASN A 36 0.75 4.52 9.62
CA ASN A 36 -0.15 5.20 10.55
C ASN A 36 -0.39 6.66 10.13
N THR A 37 0.69 7.41 9.86
CA THR A 37 0.60 8.80 9.43
C THR A 37 -0.13 8.92 8.08
N PHE A 38 0.11 8.02 7.13
CA PHE A 38 -0.61 8.04 5.86
C PHE A 38 -2.13 7.93 6.07
N LYS A 39 -2.58 6.98 6.90
CA LYS A 39 -4.00 6.78 7.21
C LYS A 39 -4.61 7.93 8.01
N GLU A 40 -3.83 8.63 8.83
CA GLU A 40 -4.27 9.80 9.59
C GLU A 40 -4.58 11.01 8.68
N TYR A 41 -3.75 11.22 7.65
CA TYR A 41 -3.82 12.43 6.82
C TYR A 41 -4.53 12.26 5.48
N ILE A 42 -4.74 11.02 5.01
CA ILE A 42 -5.47 10.80 3.76
C ILE A 42 -6.94 11.23 3.89
N ALA A 43 -7.49 11.81 2.82
CA ALA A 43 -8.90 12.18 2.78
C ALA A 43 -9.78 10.94 3.03
N SER A 44 -10.70 11.05 3.98
CA SER A 44 -11.60 9.94 4.39
C SER A 44 -12.50 9.43 3.26
N SER A 45 -12.67 10.19 2.17
CA SER A 45 -13.38 9.77 0.96
C SER A 45 -12.57 8.83 0.07
N ILE A 46 -11.25 8.70 0.27
CA ILE A 46 -10.39 7.79 -0.51
C ILE A 46 -10.32 6.45 0.23
N PRO A 47 -10.81 5.34 -0.36
CA PRO A 47 -10.67 4.02 0.23
C PRO A 47 -9.19 3.62 0.33
N VAL A 48 -8.79 3.11 1.49
CA VAL A 48 -7.46 2.55 1.75
C VAL A 48 -7.59 1.09 2.11
N GLU A 49 -6.73 0.25 1.54
CA GLU A 49 -6.64 -1.17 1.86
C GLU A 49 -5.21 -1.57 2.23
N GLU A 50 -5.07 -2.15 3.41
CA GLU A 50 -3.82 -2.76 3.84
C GLU A 50 -3.71 -4.18 3.29
N VAL A 51 -2.56 -4.51 2.69
CA VAL A 51 -2.31 -5.83 2.12
C VAL A 51 -1.12 -6.44 2.84
N ASN A 52 -1.30 -7.61 3.43
CA ASN A 52 -0.27 -8.34 4.19
C ASN A 52 0.80 -8.98 3.28
N ALA A 53 1.47 -8.15 2.49
CA ALA A 53 2.43 -8.51 1.47
C ALA A 53 3.48 -7.40 1.33
N HIS A 54 4.63 -7.74 0.76
CA HIS A 54 5.60 -6.76 0.29
C HIS A 54 5.15 -6.25 -1.09
N ILE A 55 5.47 -5.01 -1.46
CA ILE A 55 5.01 -4.39 -2.72
C ILE A 55 5.25 -5.26 -3.99
N ASN A 56 6.40 -5.94 -4.03
CA ASN A 56 6.80 -6.84 -5.12
C ASN A 56 6.25 -8.29 -5.02
N ASP A 57 5.48 -8.64 -3.99
CA ASP A 57 4.89 -9.97 -3.90
C ASP A 57 3.70 -10.08 -4.84
N ARG A 58 3.51 -11.25 -5.47
CA ARG A 58 2.34 -11.51 -6.33
C ARG A 58 1.02 -11.19 -5.65
N GLN A 59 0.88 -11.51 -4.35
CA GLN A 59 -0.31 -11.19 -3.57
C GLN A 59 -0.67 -9.70 -3.60
N PHE A 60 0.33 -8.81 -3.51
CA PHE A 60 0.09 -7.37 -3.60
C PHE A 60 -0.32 -6.97 -5.02
N ILE A 61 0.44 -7.43 -6.02
CA ILE A 61 0.23 -7.12 -7.43
C ILE A 61 -1.17 -7.57 -7.89
N ASP A 62 -1.52 -8.83 -7.65
CA ASP A 62 -2.80 -9.41 -8.03
C ASP A 62 -3.96 -8.64 -7.39
N ARG A 63 -3.79 -8.20 -6.13
CA ARG A 63 -4.82 -7.44 -5.42
C ARG A 63 -5.06 -6.06 -6.02
N VAL A 64 -3.98 -5.34 -6.35
CA VAL A 64 -4.06 -4.02 -6.98
C VAL A 64 -4.67 -4.13 -8.38
N VAL A 65 -4.17 -5.06 -9.21
CA VAL A 65 -4.66 -5.28 -10.59
C VAL A 65 -6.14 -5.66 -10.59
N ALA A 66 -6.55 -6.60 -9.72
CA ALA A 66 -7.95 -6.99 -9.61
C ALA A 66 -8.85 -5.82 -9.18
N SER A 67 -8.35 -4.90 -8.34
CA SER A 67 -9.11 -3.70 -7.99
C SER A 67 -9.20 -2.71 -9.13
N PHE A 68 -8.09 -2.50 -9.83
CA PHE A 68 -8.04 -1.59 -10.97
C PHE A 68 -9.02 -2.03 -12.05
N LEU A 69 -9.01 -3.31 -12.44
CA LEU A 69 -9.92 -3.85 -13.44
C LEU A 69 -11.39 -3.65 -13.07
N LYS A 70 -11.75 -3.81 -11.78
CA LYS A 70 -13.10 -3.55 -11.28
C LYS A 70 -13.52 -2.07 -11.34
N MET A 71 -12.55 -1.15 -11.32
CA MET A 71 -12.81 0.30 -11.35
C MET A 71 -12.94 0.85 -12.78
N VAL A 72 -12.35 0.18 -13.77
CA VAL A 72 -12.33 0.62 -15.18
C VAL A 72 -13.25 -0.19 -16.09
N SER A 73 -13.91 -1.21 -15.54
CA SER A 73 -14.99 -1.96 -16.22
C SER A 73 -16.32 -1.28 -15.99
#